data_AF-A0ABD6EYK6-F1
#
_entry.id   AF-A0ABD6EYK6-F1
#
_cell.length_a   1.000
_cell.length_b   1.000
_cell.length_c   1.000
_cell.angle_alpha   90.00
_cell.angle_beta   90.00
_cell.angle_gamma   90.00
#
_symmetry.space_group_name_H-M   'P 1'
#
loop_
_entity.id
_entity.type
_entity.pdbx_description
1 polymer ?
#
loop_
_entity_poly.entity_id
_entity_poly.type
_entity_poly.pdbx_seq_one_letter_code
_entity_poly.pdbx_strand_id
1 'polypeptide(L)'
;MGILAPLSQLLSTREDGLLMMVSVLAEYPLALLTRTWLYKQPQKVQHIVYATIGIALYLFNYGFAIYHSLLSTLLAYVIVNYFCEHYRCVVMAHACFLGHLMLAYWFAETDQYDINWTTPFCVMVLRYIGLVMDCYDGNKPADKLGSTEKKYAIKSPPDLLEVAAYGFFYAGTLVGPQFSLSRFRSFVNGEFLNEKGEVRDSGLLESLNRFIAGVFFTVVYMWGIVWISNDFFNTNDFYSMSLCWKTIWIVMWYRITMCRYLSAWLLSEGAAILAGLAYNGKDEKGNDLWDGVRDVRILRFWFGYSFQMQVSSFNCGTNNWAKRHIFKRLRWLGDKRISHIVTMTYLAVWHGYHLGYFMIFGLEFFSVLAVSQVI
;
A
#
# COMPACT_ATOMS: atom_id res chain seq x y z
N MET A 1 -1.22 19.35 23.38
CA MET A 1 -2.49 18.79 22.85
C MET A 1 -2.41 18.89 21.35
N GLY A 2 -2.76 17.83 20.62
CA GLY A 2 -2.70 17.85 19.16
C GLY A 2 -3.79 18.73 18.55
N ILE A 3 -3.68 18.99 17.25
CA ILE A 3 -4.51 19.95 16.51
C ILE A 3 -5.99 19.51 16.46
N LEU A 4 -6.27 18.20 16.57
CA LEU A 4 -7.63 17.63 16.51
C LEU A 4 -8.11 17.10 17.86
N ALA A 5 -7.38 17.35 18.95
CA ALA A 5 -7.73 16.88 20.28
C ALA A 5 -9.19 17.20 20.71
N PRO A 6 -9.75 18.40 20.46
CA PRO A 6 -11.16 18.67 20.80
C PRO A 6 -12.15 17.80 20.03
N LEU A 7 -11.89 17.52 18.75
CA LEU A 7 -12.74 16.68 17.91
C LEU A 7 -12.61 15.21 18.27
N SER A 8 -11.40 14.75 18.59
CA SER A 8 -11.11 13.41 19.12
C SER A 8 -11.88 13.14 20.41
N GLN A 9 -11.88 14.09 21.34
CA GLN A 9 -12.66 14.00 22.58
C GLN A 9 -14.17 13.97 22.31
N LEU A 10 -14.67 14.82 21.41
CA LEU A 10 -16.08 14.86 21.04
C LEU A 10 -16.56 13.55 20.43
N LEU A 11 -15.75 12.93 19.56
CA LEU A 11 -16.09 11.70 18.85
C LEU A 11 -15.74 10.43 19.64
N SER A 12 -15.10 10.55 20.81
CA SER A 12 -14.56 9.41 21.57
C SER A 12 -13.66 8.50 20.73
N THR A 13 -12.85 9.11 19.85
CA THR A 13 -11.92 8.40 18.96
C THR A 13 -10.49 8.81 19.25
N ARG A 14 -9.53 7.98 18.83
CA ARG A 14 -8.11 8.32 18.94
C ARG A 14 -7.74 9.43 17.94
N GLU A 15 -6.94 10.38 18.39
CA GLU A 15 -6.53 11.54 17.59
C GLU A 15 -5.67 11.14 16.36
N ASP A 16 -4.79 10.15 16.51
CA ASP A 16 -3.93 9.64 15.44
C ASP A 16 -4.73 9.09 14.25
N GLY A 17 -5.77 8.30 14.52
CA GLY A 17 -6.67 7.78 13.50
C GLY A 17 -7.48 8.88 12.80
N LEU A 18 -7.89 9.92 13.53
CA LEU A 18 -8.59 11.07 12.96
C LEU A 18 -7.68 11.90 12.05
N LEU A 19 -6.44 12.19 12.46
CA LEU A 19 -5.46 12.89 11.63
C LEU A 19 -5.24 12.16 10.30
N MET A 20 -5.04 10.84 10.38
CA MET A 20 -4.87 10.01 9.19
C MET A 20 -6.11 10.02 8.30
N MET A 21 -7.31 9.89 8.87
CA MET A 21 -8.56 9.92 8.10
C MET A 21 -8.80 11.26 7.41
N VAL A 22 -8.58 12.38 8.10
CA VAL A 22 -8.67 13.73 7.51
C VAL A 22 -7.70 13.87 6.34
N SER A 23 -6.49 13.34 6.49
CA SER A 23 -5.46 13.37 5.45
C SER A 23 -5.83 12.53 4.23
N VAL A 24 -6.38 11.33 4.43
CA VAL A 24 -6.90 10.47 3.36
C VAL A 24 -8.09 11.13 2.65
N LEU A 25 -8.99 11.79 3.39
CA LEU A 25 -10.10 12.54 2.78
C LEU A 25 -9.62 13.76 1.99
N ALA A 26 -8.55 14.42 2.43
CA ALA A 26 -7.93 15.53 1.71
C ALA A 26 -7.34 15.10 0.36
N GLU A 27 -7.07 13.80 0.13
CA GLU A 27 -6.61 13.30 -1.17
C GLU A 27 -7.63 13.57 -2.30
N TYR A 28 -8.93 13.66 -2.00
CA TYR A 28 -9.97 13.92 -3.00
C TYR A 28 -9.94 15.32 -3.60
N PRO A 29 -9.96 16.43 -2.84
CA PRO A 29 -9.78 17.77 -3.41
C PRO A 29 -8.41 17.93 -4.09
N LEU A 30 -7.37 17.27 -3.59
CA LEU A 30 -6.04 17.24 -4.24
C LEU A 30 -6.07 16.48 -5.57
N ALA A 31 -6.85 15.40 -5.65
CA ALA A 31 -7.09 14.68 -6.89
C ALA A 31 -7.91 15.51 -7.90
N LEU A 32 -8.88 16.31 -7.44
CA LEU A 32 -9.59 17.26 -8.30
C LEU A 32 -8.65 18.35 -8.83
N LEU A 33 -7.78 18.91 -7.98
CA LEU A 33 -6.74 19.85 -8.41
C LEU A 33 -5.83 19.22 -9.48
N THR A 34 -5.45 17.96 -9.27
CA THR A 34 -4.63 17.21 -10.23
C THR A 34 -5.34 17.04 -11.56
N ARG A 35 -6.57 16.53 -11.52
CA ARG A 35 -7.45 16.27 -12.66
C ARG A 35 -7.71 17.52 -13.52
N THR A 36 -7.91 18.67 -12.88
CA THR A 36 -8.42 19.88 -13.56
C THR A 36 -7.32 20.84 -14.00
N TRP A 37 -6.25 20.96 -13.21
CA TRP A 37 -5.20 21.96 -13.40
C TRP A 37 -3.81 21.36 -13.55
N LEU A 38 -3.40 20.43 -12.68
CA LEU A 38 -2.01 19.99 -12.60
C LEU A 38 -1.53 19.25 -13.84
N TYR A 39 -2.39 18.46 -14.48
CA TYR A 39 -2.06 17.79 -15.74
C TYR A 39 -1.68 18.74 -16.87
N LYS A 40 -2.16 19.98 -16.83
CA LYS A 40 -1.86 21.01 -17.82
C LYS A 40 -0.52 21.71 -17.55
N GLN A 41 0.12 21.40 -16.41
CA GLN A 41 1.38 21.99 -16.01
C GLN A 41 2.58 21.12 -16.45
N PRO A 42 3.76 21.71 -16.64
CA PRO A 42 4.98 20.96 -16.91
C PRO A 42 5.27 19.92 -15.83
N GLN A 43 5.88 18.78 -16.21
CA GLN A 43 6.16 17.66 -15.29
C GLN A 43 6.92 18.10 -14.03
N LYS A 44 7.86 19.04 -14.16
CA LYS A 44 8.60 19.60 -13.02
C LYS A 44 7.67 20.28 -11.99
N VAL A 45 6.65 21.00 -12.46
CA VAL A 45 5.65 21.62 -11.58
C VAL A 45 4.81 20.54 -10.91
N GLN A 46 4.38 19.53 -11.66
CA GLN A 46 3.65 18.39 -11.09
C GLN A 46 4.45 17.72 -9.97
N HIS A 47 5.73 17.41 -10.20
CA HIS A 47 6.61 16.81 -9.19
C HIS A 47 6.78 17.69 -7.95
N ILE A 48 6.99 19.01 -8.11
CA ILE A 48 7.11 19.95 -6.99
C ILE A 48 5.82 19.93 -6.16
N VAL A 49 4.66 19.99 -6.82
CA VAL A 49 3.36 20.00 -6.16
C VAL A 49 3.14 18.68 -5.41
N TYR A 50 3.37 17.53 -6.03
CA TYR A 50 3.22 16.22 -5.38
C TYR A 50 4.15 16.06 -4.16
N ALA A 51 5.44 16.39 -4.32
CA ALA A 51 6.40 16.31 -3.22
C ALA A 51 6.01 17.25 -2.07
N THR A 52 5.64 18.49 -2.37
CA THR A 52 5.27 19.50 -1.35
C THR A 52 4.01 19.08 -0.58
N ILE A 53 2.97 18.64 -1.29
CA ILE A 53 1.72 18.19 -0.66
C ILE A 53 1.98 16.98 0.23
N GLY A 54 2.69 15.96 -0.25
CA GLY A 54 2.96 14.78 0.57
C GLY A 54 3.83 15.09 1.78
N ILE A 55 4.84 15.96 1.64
CA ILE A 55 5.63 16.45 2.78
C ILE A 55 4.72 17.15 3.80
N ALA A 56 3.81 18.01 3.35
CA ALA A 56 2.86 18.69 4.23
C ALA A 56 1.93 17.69 4.94
N LEU A 57 1.43 16.66 4.24
CA LEU A 57 0.61 15.60 4.84
C LEU A 57 1.39 14.82 5.91
N TYR A 58 2.66 14.46 5.67
CA TYR A 58 3.48 13.79 6.68
C TYR A 58 3.76 14.68 7.89
N LEU A 59 4.09 15.96 7.67
CA LEU A 59 4.27 16.93 8.76
C LEU A 59 2.99 17.08 9.59
N PHE A 60 1.83 17.11 8.95
CA PHE A 60 0.53 17.22 9.61
C PHE A 60 0.22 15.99 10.49
N ASN A 61 0.52 14.79 10.01
CA ASN A 61 0.21 13.55 10.75
C ASN A 61 1.26 13.20 11.82
N TYR A 62 2.54 13.44 11.54
CA TYR A 62 3.65 12.86 12.30
C TYR A 62 4.71 13.87 12.74
N GLY A 63 4.53 15.16 12.42
CA GLY A 63 5.45 16.23 12.79
C GLY A 63 6.88 15.96 12.28
N PHE A 64 7.86 16.19 13.15
CA PHE A 64 9.27 16.06 12.78
C PHE A 64 9.70 14.64 12.41
N ALA A 65 8.95 13.59 12.76
CA ALA A 65 9.26 12.21 12.40
C ALA A 65 9.32 11.95 10.88
N ILE A 66 8.85 12.90 10.07
CA ILE A 66 9.06 12.92 8.61
C ILE A 66 10.53 12.79 8.20
N TYR A 67 11.49 13.13 9.07
CA TYR A 67 12.92 12.99 8.77
C TYR A 67 13.29 11.57 8.32
N HIS A 68 12.61 10.53 8.82
CA HIS A 68 12.82 9.15 8.39
C HIS A 68 12.48 8.93 6.91
N SER A 69 11.35 9.49 6.46
CA SER A 69 10.92 9.45 5.07
C SER A 69 11.83 10.28 4.17
N LEU A 70 12.21 11.49 4.60
CA LEU A 70 13.12 12.37 3.84
C LEU A 70 14.52 11.75 3.69
N LEU A 71 15.04 11.14 4.76
CA LEU A 71 16.30 10.39 4.72
C LEU A 71 16.19 9.23 3.72
N SER A 72 15.10 8.47 3.75
CA SER A 72 14.89 7.37 2.81
C SER A 72 14.76 7.83 1.37
N THR A 73 14.13 8.99 1.11
CA THR A 73 14.09 9.62 -0.22
C THR A 73 15.48 9.96 -0.72
N LEU A 74 16.32 10.57 0.13
CA LEU A 74 17.70 10.91 -0.22
C LEU A 74 18.54 9.65 -0.49
N LEU A 75 18.42 8.65 0.37
CA LEU A 75 19.10 7.37 0.20
C LEU A 75 18.66 6.65 -1.08
N ALA A 76 17.37 6.68 -1.40
CA ALA A 76 16.85 6.12 -2.65
C ALA A 76 17.46 6.82 -3.86
N TYR A 77 17.49 8.15 -3.88
CA TYR A 77 18.14 8.93 -4.93
C TYR A 77 19.63 8.57 -5.09
N VAL A 78 20.37 8.48 -3.98
CA VAL A 78 21.80 8.11 -4.00
C VAL A 78 22.01 6.70 -4.54
N ILE A 79 21.23 5.72 -4.06
CA ILE A 79 21.37 4.33 -4.49
C ILE A 79 21.09 4.18 -6.00
N VAL A 80 20.00 4.79 -6.49
CA VAL A 80 19.61 4.63 -7.91
C VAL A 80 20.53 5.34 -8.89
N ASN A 81 21.14 6.46 -8.51
CA ASN A 81 22.00 7.22 -9.42
C ASN A 81 23.47 6.77 -9.38
N TYR A 82 23.94 6.16 -8.29
CA TYR A 82 25.38 5.88 -8.12
C TYR A 82 25.74 4.40 -7.97
N PHE A 83 24.78 3.51 -7.74
CA PHE A 83 25.10 2.11 -7.40
C PHE A 83 24.31 1.06 -8.18
N CYS A 84 23.35 1.45 -9.00
CA CYS A 84 22.45 0.53 -9.71
C CYS A 84 23.11 -0.33 -10.81
N GLU A 85 24.39 -0.15 -11.10
CA GLU A 85 25.14 -1.00 -12.04
C GLU A 85 25.47 -2.39 -11.46
N HIS A 86 25.43 -2.54 -10.13
CA HIS A 86 25.81 -3.77 -9.45
C HIS A 86 24.71 -4.29 -8.51
N TYR A 87 24.65 -5.62 -8.32
CA TYR A 87 23.69 -6.26 -7.41
C TYR A 87 23.75 -5.72 -5.96
N ARG A 88 24.88 -5.11 -5.59
CA ARG A 88 25.08 -4.44 -4.29
C ARG A 88 24.01 -3.38 -4.02
N CYS A 89 23.46 -2.70 -5.03
CA CYS A 89 22.35 -1.75 -4.83
C CYS A 89 21.12 -2.42 -4.20
N VAL A 90 20.80 -3.66 -4.59
CA VAL A 90 19.66 -4.40 -4.05
C VAL A 90 19.92 -4.74 -2.58
N VAL A 91 21.15 -5.15 -2.25
CA VAL A 91 21.54 -5.43 -0.85
C VAL A 91 21.45 -4.15 -0.01
N MET A 92 21.99 -3.04 -0.52
CA MET A 92 21.93 -1.73 0.14
C MET A 92 20.49 -1.24 0.31
N ALA A 93 19.61 -1.44 -0.67
CA ALA A 93 18.20 -1.05 -0.57
C ALA A 93 17.51 -1.80 0.57
N HIS A 94 17.71 -3.11 0.69
CA HIS A 94 17.15 -3.88 1.80
C HIS A 94 17.78 -3.47 3.14
N ALA A 95 19.11 -3.30 3.20
CA ALA A 95 19.77 -2.88 4.43
C ALA A 95 19.32 -1.48 4.89
N CYS A 96 19.24 -0.50 3.97
CA CYS A 96 18.90 0.87 4.28
C CYS A 96 17.41 1.06 4.55
N PHE A 97 16.52 0.45 3.76
CA PHE A 97 15.08 0.69 3.89
C PHE A 97 14.41 -0.32 4.81
N LEU A 98 14.56 -1.62 4.54
CA LEU A 98 13.98 -2.66 5.40
C LEU A 98 14.68 -2.69 6.75
N GLY A 99 16.01 -2.57 6.79
CA GLY A 99 16.74 -2.48 8.07
C GLY A 99 16.35 -1.27 8.91
N HIS A 100 16.16 -0.09 8.30
CA HIS A 100 15.65 1.09 9.01
C HIS A 100 14.22 0.85 9.50
N LEU A 101 13.34 0.26 8.70
CA LEU A 101 11.99 -0.11 9.15
C LEU A 101 12.02 -1.06 10.36
N MET A 102 12.90 -2.06 10.35
CA MET A 102 13.04 -2.99 11.47
C MET A 102 13.53 -2.28 12.74
N LEU A 103 14.52 -1.39 12.62
CA LEU A 103 14.95 -0.55 13.75
C LEU A 103 13.82 0.37 14.23
N ALA A 104 13.03 0.92 13.31
CA ALA A 104 11.89 1.75 13.65
C ALA A 104 10.86 0.99 14.50
N TYR A 105 10.50 -0.22 14.08
CA TYR A 105 9.58 -1.07 14.82
C TYR A 105 10.10 -1.42 16.20
N TRP A 106 11.39 -1.74 16.33
CA TRP A 106 12.00 -2.00 17.63
C TRP A 106 11.81 -0.87 18.65
N PHE A 107 11.82 0.39 18.20
CA PHE A 107 11.69 1.56 19.08
C PHE A 107 10.27 2.14 19.16
N ALA A 108 9.41 1.88 18.18
CA ALA A 108 8.13 2.57 18.02
C ALA A 108 6.89 1.67 18.11
N GLU A 109 7.02 0.34 17.94
CA GLU A 109 5.89 -0.58 18.11
C GLU A 109 5.57 -0.80 19.58
N THR A 110 4.28 -0.89 19.88
CA THR A 110 3.74 -1.31 21.17
C THR A 110 2.89 -2.57 20.98
N ASP A 111 2.43 -3.16 22.09
CA ASP A 111 1.48 -4.28 22.03
C ASP A 111 0.05 -3.85 21.61
N GLN A 112 -0.16 -2.55 21.36
CA GLN A 112 -1.42 -1.98 20.94
C GLN A 112 -1.44 -1.69 19.45
N TYR A 113 -2.62 -1.37 18.93
CA TYR A 113 -2.71 -0.91 17.54
C TYR A 113 -2.19 0.53 17.41
N ASP A 114 -1.00 0.67 16.85
CA ASP A 114 -0.33 1.94 16.65
C ASP A 114 -0.57 2.53 15.26
N ILE A 115 -0.98 3.80 15.22
CA ILE A 115 -0.95 4.63 14.03
C ILE A 115 0.12 5.69 14.27
N ASN A 116 1.33 5.43 13.79
CA ASN A 116 2.46 6.34 13.95
C ASN A 116 3.21 6.49 12.63
N TRP A 117 4.35 7.17 12.65
CA TRP A 117 5.13 7.46 11.44
C TRP A 117 5.61 6.19 10.72
N THR A 118 5.67 5.04 11.39
CA THR A 118 6.04 3.76 10.77
C THR A 118 4.94 3.21 9.85
N THR A 119 3.67 3.58 10.07
CA THR A 119 2.52 3.13 9.27
C THR A 119 2.64 3.52 7.79
N PRO A 120 2.88 4.78 7.40
CA PRO A 120 3.10 5.12 6.00
C PRO A 120 4.53 4.81 5.54
N PHE A 121 5.49 4.77 6.48
CA PHE A 121 6.88 4.49 6.17
C PHE A 121 7.08 3.05 5.67
N CYS A 122 6.35 2.07 6.21
CA CYS A 122 6.44 0.69 5.74
C CYS A 122 6.02 0.54 4.26
N VAL A 123 5.03 1.34 3.83
CA VAL A 123 4.60 1.45 2.42
C VAL A 123 5.72 2.07 1.57
N MET A 124 6.32 3.16 2.03
CA MET A 124 7.43 3.84 1.34
C MET A 124 8.66 2.95 1.19
N VAL A 125 8.98 2.13 2.19
CA VAL A 125 10.12 1.18 2.18
C VAL A 125 9.99 0.19 1.03
N LEU A 126 8.83 -0.46 0.86
CA LEU A 126 8.61 -1.34 -0.30
C LEU A 126 8.69 -0.57 -1.62
N ARG A 127 8.12 0.64 -1.66
CA ARG A 127 8.13 1.49 -2.86
C ARG A 127 9.57 1.81 -3.32
N TYR A 128 10.47 2.14 -2.40
CA TYR A 128 11.87 2.44 -2.72
C TYR A 128 12.75 1.21 -2.95
N ILE A 129 12.52 0.09 -2.23
CA ILE A 129 13.18 -1.18 -2.58
C ILE A 129 12.80 -1.58 -4.01
N GLY A 130 11.51 -1.51 -4.34
CA GLY A 130 11.02 -1.77 -5.70
C GLY A 130 11.64 -0.86 -6.74
N LEU A 131 11.75 0.44 -6.45
CA LEU A 131 12.44 1.42 -7.31
C LEU A 131 13.89 1.01 -7.59
N VAL A 132 14.68 0.72 -6.56
CA VAL A 132 16.09 0.32 -6.73
C VAL A 132 16.20 -0.96 -7.57
N MET A 133 15.34 -1.95 -7.31
CA MET A 133 15.33 -3.19 -8.07
C MET A 133 14.91 -2.99 -9.53
N ASP A 134 13.95 -2.12 -9.79
CA ASP A 134 13.53 -1.77 -11.15
C ASP A 134 14.63 -0.98 -11.90
N CYS A 135 15.38 -0.09 -11.23
CA CYS A 135 16.57 0.59 -11.79
C CYS A 135 17.74 -0.39 -12.03
N TYR A 136 17.97 -1.33 -11.12
CA TYR A 136 18.98 -2.38 -11.29
C TYR A 136 18.70 -3.22 -12.55
N ASP A 137 17.44 -3.55 -12.80
CA ASP A 137 17.06 -4.25 -14.03
C ASP A 137 17.24 -3.39 -15.28
N GLY A 138 17.03 -2.08 -15.19
CA GLY A 138 17.29 -1.14 -16.28
C GLY A 138 18.73 -1.11 -16.77
N ASN A 139 19.68 -1.53 -15.93
CA ASN A 139 21.11 -1.63 -16.23
C ASN A 139 21.51 -2.99 -16.83
N LYS A 140 20.58 -3.95 -16.93
CA LYS A 140 20.85 -5.28 -17.50
C LYS A 140 20.46 -5.35 -18.97
N PRO A 141 21.16 -6.18 -19.77
CA PRO A 141 20.73 -6.53 -21.12
C PRO A 141 19.31 -7.09 -21.14
N ALA A 142 18.48 -6.65 -22.09
CA ALA A 142 17.08 -7.02 -22.13
C ALA A 142 16.88 -8.54 -22.30
N ASP A 143 17.74 -9.24 -23.04
CA ASP A 143 17.71 -10.70 -23.20
C ASP A 143 17.84 -11.47 -21.89
N LYS A 144 18.49 -10.88 -20.86
CA LYS A 144 18.65 -11.49 -19.54
C LYS A 144 17.48 -11.25 -18.58
N LEU A 145 16.51 -10.41 -18.96
CA LEU A 145 15.37 -10.06 -18.12
C LEU A 145 14.16 -10.93 -18.41
N GLY A 146 13.48 -11.37 -17.34
CA GLY A 146 12.16 -11.98 -17.44
C GLY A 146 11.10 -10.99 -17.97
N SER A 147 9.97 -11.51 -18.47
CA SER A 147 8.90 -10.68 -19.04
C SER A 147 8.36 -9.61 -18.08
N THR A 148 8.30 -9.92 -16.78
CA THR A 148 7.87 -8.95 -15.76
C THR A 148 8.93 -7.89 -15.51
N GLU A 149 10.22 -8.27 -15.43
CA GLU A 149 11.32 -7.33 -15.18
C GLU A 149 11.45 -6.35 -16.35
N LYS A 150 11.36 -6.84 -17.60
CA LYS A 150 11.32 -5.99 -18.81
C LYS A 150 10.26 -4.90 -18.76
N LYS A 151 9.07 -5.22 -18.25
CA LYS A 151 7.93 -4.28 -18.20
C LYS A 151 8.18 -3.10 -17.26
N TYR A 152 8.92 -3.31 -16.17
CA TYR A 152 9.08 -2.30 -15.12
C TYR A 152 10.50 -1.72 -15.04
N ALA A 153 11.45 -2.30 -15.76
CA ALA A 153 12.84 -1.86 -15.78
C ALA A 153 12.97 -0.35 -16.08
N ILE A 154 13.66 0.36 -15.21
CA ILE A 154 13.87 1.81 -15.31
C ILE A 154 15.26 2.06 -15.90
N LYS A 155 15.30 2.37 -17.20
CA LYS A 155 16.55 2.61 -17.93
C LYS A 155 17.20 3.96 -17.60
N SER A 156 16.38 4.99 -17.41
CA SER A 156 16.84 6.33 -17.01
C SER A 156 16.54 6.53 -15.53
N PRO A 157 17.55 6.62 -14.65
CA PRO A 157 17.34 6.79 -13.21
C PRO A 157 16.62 8.13 -12.92
N PRO A 158 15.75 8.17 -11.90
CA PRO A 158 15.05 9.40 -11.52
C PRO A 158 15.99 10.39 -10.82
N ASP A 159 15.74 11.69 -11.02
CA ASP A 159 16.35 12.73 -10.21
C ASP A 159 15.74 12.80 -8.80
N LEU A 160 16.33 13.58 -7.89
CA LEU A 160 15.87 13.67 -6.50
C LEU A 160 14.41 14.16 -6.39
N LEU A 161 14.01 15.09 -7.27
CA LEU A 161 12.67 15.66 -7.26
C LEU A 161 11.64 14.62 -7.69
N GLU A 162 11.95 13.81 -8.70
CA GLU A 162 11.10 12.71 -9.14
C GLU A 162 11.00 11.61 -8.08
N VAL A 163 12.12 11.23 -7.43
CA VAL A 163 12.09 10.27 -6.30
C VAL A 163 11.19 10.79 -5.17
N ALA A 164 11.32 12.07 -4.82
CA ALA A 164 10.49 12.70 -3.81
C ALA A 164 9.01 12.71 -4.22
N ALA A 165 8.69 13.14 -5.45
CA ALA A 165 7.31 13.16 -5.95
C ALA A 165 6.67 11.76 -5.97
N TYR A 166 7.44 10.74 -6.37
CA TYR A 166 7.00 9.34 -6.38
C TYR A 166 6.76 8.79 -4.96
N GLY A 167 7.66 9.07 -4.02
CA GLY A 167 7.52 8.64 -2.63
C GLY A 167 6.37 9.32 -1.91
N PHE A 168 6.24 10.63 -2.10
CA PHE A 168 5.29 11.51 -1.42
C PHE A 168 4.00 11.76 -2.19
N PHE A 169 3.74 11.04 -3.29
CA PHE A 169 2.47 11.20 -4.01
C PHE A 169 1.28 10.96 -3.08
N TYR A 170 0.43 11.99 -2.94
CA TYR A 170 -0.61 12.04 -1.91
C TYR A 170 -1.55 10.84 -1.96
N ALA A 171 -1.99 10.42 -3.15
CA ALA A 171 -2.87 9.26 -3.34
C ALA A 171 -2.05 7.97 -3.39
N GLY A 172 -1.49 7.61 -2.24
CA GLY A 172 -0.76 6.36 -2.06
C GLY A 172 0.32 6.38 -1.00
N THR A 173 0.73 7.55 -0.51
CA THR A 173 1.87 7.65 0.42
C THR A 173 1.52 7.30 1.87
N LEU A 174 0.27 7.51 2.31
CA LEU A 174 -0.11 7.26 3.71
C LEU A 174 -0.52 5.81 3.98
N VAL A 175 -1.41 5.26 3.14
CA VAL A 175 -2.04 3.95 3.40
C VAL A 175 -1.92 2.98 2.22
N GLY A 176 -1.21 3.37 1.16
CA GLY A 176 -1.32 2.74 -0.17
C GLY A 176 -2.39 3.42 -1.02
N PRO A 177 -2.54 3.05 -2.31
CA PRO A 177 -2.02 1.82 -2.91
C PRO A 177 -0.54 1.83 -3.28
N GLN A 178 0.03 0.64 -3.44
CA GLN A 178 1.37 0.44 -3.99
C GLN A 178 1.38 0.51 -5.52
N PHE A 179 2.36 1.21 -6.09
CA PHE A 179 2.57 1.31 -7.54
C PHE A 179 4.07 1.50 -7.84
N SER A 180 4.46 1.18 -9.08
CA SER A 180 5.85 1.32 -9.57
C SER A 180 6.15 2.72 -10.10
N LEU A 181 7.43 3.11 -10.13
CA LEU A 181 7.87 4.36 -10.78
C LEU A 181 7.45 4.41 -12.26
N SER A 182 7.54 3.29 -13.01
CA SER A 182 7.12 3.26 -14.41
C SER A 182 5.65 3.71 -14.58
N ARG A 183 4.74 3.21 -13.74
CA ARG A 183 3.34 3.66 -13.71
C ARG A 183 3.22 5.13 -13.31
N PHE A 184 3.99 5.58 -12.32
CA PHE A 184 3.99 6.99 -11.90
C PHE A 184 4.46 7.92 -13.03
N ARG A 185 5.50 7.54 -13.78
CA ARG A 185 5.94 8.24 -15.00
C ARG A 185 4.86 8.28 -16.06
N SER A 186 4.24 7.14 -16.37
CA SER A 186 3.10 7.11 -17.32
C SER A 186 1.96 8.02 -16.90
N PHE A 187 1.68 8.08 -15.59
CA PHE A 187 0.71 9.01 -15.03
C PHE A 187 1.11 10.47 -15.22
N VAL A 188 2.31 10.88 -14.82
CA VAL A 188 2.81 12.26 -14.96
C VAL A 188 2.93 12.68 -16.44
N ASN A 189 3.30 11.75 -17.32
CA ASN A 189 3.38 11.94 -18.76
C ASN A 189 2.01 12.09 -19.44
N GLY A 190 0.91 11.81 -18.72
CA GLY A 190 -0.44 11.88 -19.27
C GLY A 190 -0.82 10.70 -20.17
N GLU A 191 -0.11 9.57 -20.11
CA GLU A 191 -0.37 8.39 -20.95
C GLU A 191 -1.74 7.73 -20.67
N PHE A 192 -2.34 8.04 -19.52
CA PHE A 192 -3.66 7.55 -19.11
C PHE A 192 -4.82 8.48 -19.48
N LEU A 193 -4.52 9.66 -20.02
CA LEU A 193 -5.52 10.64 -20.41
C LEU A 193 -6.30 10.18 -21.66
N ASN A 194 -7.41 10.85 -21.93
CA ASN A 194 -8.13 10.69 -23.18
C ASN A 194 -7.41 11.44 -24.32
N GLU A 195 -7.95 11.34 -25.53
CA GLU A 195 -7.42 12.02 -26.73
C GLU A 195 -7.41 13.56 -26.61
N LYS A 196 -8.19 14.12 -25.68
CA LYS A 196 -8.25 15.56 -25.39
C LYS A 196 -7.22 16.01 -24.34
N GLY A 197 -6.42 15.09 -23.80
CA GLY A 197 -5.49 15.39 -22.70
C GLY A 197 -6.20 15.63 -21.37
N GLU A 198 -7.38 15.04 -21.19
CA GLU A 198 -8.17 15.14 -19.95
C GLU A 198 -8.29 13.77 -19.28
N VAL A 199 -8.42 13.77 -17.96
CA VAL A 199 -8.68 12.52 -17.23
C VAL A 199 -10.06 12.02 -17.65
N ARG A 200 -10.16 10.72 -17.97
CA ARG A 200 -11.40 10.10 -18.44
C ARG A 200 -12.54 10.26 -17.43
N ASP A 201 -13.73 10.61 -17.91
CA ASP A 201 -14.92 10.87 -17.07
C ASP A 201 -15.50 9.61 -16.42
N SER A 202 -15.27 8.45 -17.03
CA SER A 202 -15.60 7.14 -16.45
C SER A 202 -15.03 6.97 -15.03
N GLY A 203 -13.89 7.61 -14.73
CA GLY A 203 -13.25 7.55 -13.41
C GLY A 203 -14.00 8.30 -12.32
N LEU A 204 -14.89 9.25 -12.64
CA LEU A 204 -15.66 9.99 -11.63
C LEU A 204 -16.61 9.07 -10.86
N LEU A 205 -17.39 8.27 -11.59
CA LEU A 205 -18.33 7.33 -10.99
C LEU A 205 -17.60 6.22 -10.23
N GLU A 206 -16.50 5.69 -10.79
CA GLU A 206 -15.69 4.68 -10.10
C GLU A 206 -15.05 5.22 -8.80
N SER A 207 -14.51 6.44 -8.83
CA SER A 207 -14.01 7.12 -7.64
C SER A 207 -15.11 7.32 -6.59
N LEU A 208 -16.31 7.75 -7.01
CA LEU A 208 -17.45 7.95 -6.12
C LEU A 208 -17.90 6.62 -5.49
N ASN A 209 -17.95 5.54 -6.27
CA ASN A 209 -18.28 4.21 -5.76
C ASN A 209 -17.27 3.75 -4.71
N ARG A 210 -15.97 4.02 -4.93
CA ARG A 210 -14.92 3.75 -3.94
C ARG A 210 -15.07 4.59 -2.67
N PHE A 211 -15.39 5.88 -2.83
CA PHE A 211 -15.66 6.78 -1.71
C PHE A 211 -16.83 6.30 -0.85
N ILE A 212 -17.98 6.03 -1.46
CA ILE A 212 -19.18 5.55 -0.77
C ILE A 212 -18.89 4.24 -0.05
N ALA A 213 -18.21 3.30 -0.69
CA ALA A 213 -17.81 2.04 -0.06
C ALA A 213 -16.87 2.27 1.13
N GLY A 214 -15.88 3.16 1.01
CA GLY A 214 -14.97 3.51 2.10
C GLY A 214 -15.70 4.13 3.30
N VAL A 215 -16.60 5.08 3.06
CA VAL A 215 -17.44 5.68 4.11
C VAL A 215 -18.34 4.63 4.77
N PHE A 216 -18.96 3.76 3.98
CA PHE A 216 -19.78 2.66 4.49
C PHE A 216 -18.98 1.77 5.46
N PHE A 217 -17.78 1.32 5.07
CA PHE A 217 -16.94 0.52 5.96
C PHE A 217 -16.46 1.29 7.20
N THR A 218 -16.29 2.61 7.11
CA THR A 218 -15.95 3.45 8.27
C THR A 218 -17.10 3.45 9.27
N VAL A 219 -18.34 3.63 8.80
CA VAL A 219 -19.53 3.58 9.66
C VAL A 219 -19.70 2.20 10.29
N VAL A 220 -19.53 1.12 9.51
CA VAL A 220 -19.62 -0.25 10.03
C VAL A 220 -18.54 -0.52 11.08
N TYR A 221 -17.31 -0.07 10.87
CA TYR A 221 -16.24 -0.19 11.86
C TYR A 221 -16.58 0.55 13.15
N MET A 222 -16.93 1.84 13.04
CA MET A 222 -17.25 2.70 14.18
C MET A 222 -18.43 2.17 14.98
N TRP A 223 -19.46 1.65 14.31
CA TRP A 223 -20.59 1.01 14.98
C TRP A 223 -20.18 -0.32 15.61
N GLY A 224 -19.43 -1.16 14.89
CA GLY A 224 -19.06 -2.50 15.35
C GLY A 224 -18.16 -2.51 16.59
N ILE A 225 -17.22 -1.56 16.72
CA ILE A 225 -16.34 -1.48 17.90
C ILE A 225 -17.07 -1.08 19.19
N VAL A 226 -18.24 -0.44 19.08
CA VAL A 226 -19.10 -0.15 20.24
C VAL A 226 -19.69 -1.43 20.84
N TRP A 227 -19.98 -2.42 19.98
CA TRP A 227 -20.60 -3.68 20.40
C TRP A 227 -19.60 -4.78 20.71
N ILE A 228 -18.49 -4.84 19.98
CA ILE A 228 -17.48 -5.89 20.10
C ILE A 228 -16.13 -5.24 20.39
N SER A 229 -15.86 -4.96 21.66
CA SER A 229 -14.57 -4.42 22.09
C SER A 229 -13.47 -5.47 22.00
N ASN A 230 -12.22 -5.03 21.83
CA ASN A 230 -11.06 -5.92 21.84
C ASN A 230 -10.90 -6.63 23.19
N ASP A 231 -11.27 -5.96 24.28
CA ASP A 231 -11.10 -6.47 25.65
C ASP A 231 -11.98 -7.69 25.92
N PHE A 232 -13.13 -7.81 25.23
CA PHE A 232 -14.03 -8.94 25.37
C PHE A 232 -13.32 -10.30 25.19
N PHE A 233 -12.36 -10.38 24.28
CA PHE A 233 -11.63 -11.61 23.99
C PHE A 233 -10.64 -12.04 25.09
N ASN A 234 -10.43 -11.18 26.09
CA ASN A 234 -9.62 -11.44 27.27
C ASN A 234 -10.45 -11.56 28.55
N THR A 235 -11.76 -11.79 28.43
CA THR A 235 -12.67 -11.98 29.56
C THR A 235 -12.97 -13.45 29.86
N ASN A 236 -13.31 -13.74 31.11
CA ASN A 236 -13.78 -15.07 31.52
C ASN A 236 -15.05 -15.49 30.76
N ASP A 237 -15.91 -14.54 30.41
CA ASP A 237 -17.12 -14.79 29.64
C ASP A 237 -16.78 -15.42 28.29
N PHE A 238 -15.86 -14.82 27.53
CA PHE A 238 -15.39 -15.39 26.27
C PHE A 238 -14.70 -16.73 26.48
N TYR A 239 -13.86 -16.87 27.51
CA TYR A 239 -13.17 -18.13 27.78
C TYR A 239 -14.10 -19.29 28.14
N SER A 240 -15.24 -19.01 28.78
CA SER A 240 -16.26 -20.01 29.13
C SER A 240 -17.12 -20.47 27.95
N MET A 241 -17.09 -19.75 26.81
CA MET A 241 -17.88 -20.10 25.63
C MET A 241 -17.45 -21.41 24.97
N SER A 242 -18.41 -22.08 24.33
CA SER A 242 -18.12 -23.23 23.47
C SER A 242 -17.26 -22.82 22.27
N LEU A 243 -16.53 -23.78 21.69
CA LEU A 243 -15.65 -23.53 20.54
C LEU A 243 -16.41 -22.92 19.34
N CYS A 244 -17.65 -23.36 19.11
CA CYS A 244 -18.51 -22.83 18.05
C CYS A 244 -18.76 -21.32 18.26
N TRP A 245 -19.18 -20.93 19.47
CA TRP A 245 -19.41 -19.53 19.80
C TRP A 245 -18.14 -18.69 19.74
N LYS A 246 -17.02 -19.21 20.26
CA LYS A 246 -15.71 -18.53 20.13
C LYS A 246 -15.38 -18.23 18.67
N THR A 247 -15.61 -19.19 17.78
CA THR A 247 -15.34 -19.06 16.34
C THR A 247 -16.23 -17.97 15.72
N ILE A 248 -17.53 -17.98 16.01
CA ILE A 248 -18.48 -16.97 15.50
C ILE A 248 -18.06 -15.56 15.94
N TRP A 249 -17.76 -15.37 17.24
CA TRP A 249 -17.33 -14.09 17.79
C TRP A 249 -16.02 -13.60 17.19
N ILE A 250 -15.00 -14.48 17.08
CA ILE A 250 -13.72 -14.14 16.46
C ILE A 250 -13.92 -13.71 15.00
N VAL A 251 -14.73 -14.44 14.23
CA VAL A 251 -14.98 -14.11 12.82
C VAL A 251 -15.69 -12.76 12.71
N MET A 252 -16.74 -12.52 13.51
CA MET A 252 -17.45 -11.23 13.50
C MET A 252 -16.51 -10.07 13.86
N TRP A 253 -15.74 -10.22 14.93
CA TRP A 253 -14.76 -9.23 15.36
C TRP A 253 -13.70 -8.96 14.28
N TYR A 254 -13.14 -10.01 13.66
CA TYR A 254 -12.17 -9.86 12.59
C TYR A 254 -12.77 -9.10 11.40
N ARG A 255 -14.00 -9.43 11.00
CA ARG A 255 -14.69 -8.75 9.89
C ARG A 255 -14.91 -7.27 10.19
N ILE A 256 -15.34 -6.93 11.40
CA ILE A 256 -15.51 -5.54 11.85
C ILE A 256 -14.15 -4.82 11.89
N THR A 257 -13.14 -5.43 12.51
CA THR A 257 -11.80 -4.84 12.64
C THR A 257 -11.15 -4.59 11.29
N MET A 258 -11.35 -5.50 10.32
CA MET A 258 -10.85 -5.32 8.96
C MET A 258 -11.48 -4.14 8.22
N CYS A 259 -12.70 -3.74 8.57
CA CYS A 259 -13.37 -2.60 7.93
C CYS A 259 -12.54 -1.32 8.03
N ARG A 260 -11.75 -1.09 9.09
CA ARG A 260 -10.87 0.09 9.19
C ARG A 260 -9.81 0.15 8.09
N TYR A 261 -9.24 -0.99 7.70
CA TYR A 261 -8.28 -1.08 6.60
C TYR A 261 -8.99 -0.94 5.25
N LEU A 262 -10.15 -1.59 5.11
CA LEU A 262 -10.98 -1.45 3.91
C LEU A 262 -11.34 0.02 3.66
N SER A 263 -11.74 0.76 4.70
CA SER A 263 -12.01 2.19 4.63
C SER A 263 -10.82 2.97 4.07
N ALA A 264 -9.65 2.84 4.70
CA ALA A 264 -8.46 3.58 4.31
C ALA A 264 -8.04 3.25 2.86
N TRP A 265 -8.00 1.97 2.50
CA TRP A 265 -7.63 1.52 1.16
C TRP A 265 -8.63 1.97 0.10
N LEU A 266 -9.94 1.86 0.36
CA LEU A 266 -10.96 2.26 -0.61
C LEU A 266 -10.99 3.78 -0.82
N LEU A 267 -10.83 4.57 0.24
CA LEU A 267 -10.78 6.03 0.12
C LEU A 267 -9.55 6.48 -0.67
N SER A 268 -8.36 5.95 -0.35
CA SER A 268 -7.16 6.34 -1.10
C SER A 268 -7.16 5.80 -2.54
N GLU A 269 -7.70 4.60 -2.76
CA GLU A 269 -7.91 4.08 -4.13
C GLU A 269 -8.88 4.97 -4.92
N GLY A 270 -9.95 5.45 -4.29
CA GLY A 270 -10.88 6.40 -4.90
C GLY A 270 -10.19 7.71 -5.32
N ALA A 271 -9.36 8.29 -4.45
CA ALA A 271 -8.58 9.47 -4.79
C ALA A 271 -7.57 9.21 -5.93
N ALA A 272 -6.93 8.04 -5.96
CA ALA A 272 -6.03 7.64 -7.05
C ALA A 272 -6.77 7.45 -8.39
N ILE A 273 -8.00 6.92 -8.37
CA ILE A 273 -8.88 6.83 -9.54
C ILE A 273 -9.25 8.23 -10.02
N LEU A 274 -9.68 9.10 -9.11
CA LEU A 274 -10.08 10.47 -9.43
C LEU A 274 -8.95 11.26 -10.07
N ALA A 275 -7.73 11.07 -9.57
CA ALA A 275 -6.52 11.66 -10.10
C ALA A 275 -6.14 11.11 -11.48
N GLY A 276 -6.56 9.90 -11.86
CA GLY A 276 -6.21 9.27 -13.14
C GLY A 276 -5.14 8.17 -13.07
N LEU A 277 -4.48 7.99 -11.92
CA LEU A 277 -3.39 7.02 -11.73
C LEU A 277 -3.84 5.56 -11.92
N ALA A 278 -5.10 5.27 -11.60
CA ALA A 278 -5.64 3.91 -11.59
C ALA A 278 -6.10 3.38 -12.96
N TYR A 279 -6.01 4.18 -14.03
CA TYR A 279 -6.42 3.72 -15.35
C TYR A 279 -5.56 2.55 -15.85
N ASN A 280 -6.21 1.55 -16.45
CA ASN A 280 -5.57 0.31 -16.87
C ASN A 280 -6.11 -0.21 -18.21
N GLY A 281 -6.43 0.70 -19.13
CA GLY A 281 -6.93 0.37 -20.46
C GLY A 281 -8.43 0.05 -20.46
N LYS A 282 -8.85 -0.84 -21.36
CA LYS A 282 -10.26 -1.21 -21.55
C LYS A 282 -10.47 -2.72 -21.40
N ASP A 283 -11.67 -3.10 -20.96
CA ASP A 283 -12.11 -4.49 -20.95
C ASP A 283 -12.51 -4.99 -22.36
N GLU A 284 -12.85 -6.28 -22.47
CA GLU A 284 -13.33 -6.90 -23.72
C GLU A 284 -14.62 -6.25 -24.26
N LYS A 285 -15.37 -5.54 -23.41
CA LYS A 285 -16.60 -4.83 -23.76
C LYS A 285 -16.34 -3.36 -24.13
N GLY A 286 -15.09 -2.90 -24.08
CA GLY A 286 -14.67 -1.53 -24.40
C GLY A 286 -14.83 -0.51 -23.26
N ASN A 287 -15.17 -0.95 -22.04
CA ASN A 287 -15.28 -0.08 -20.86
C ASN A 287 -13.91 0.19 -20.26
N ASP A 288 -13.70 1.41 -19.76
CA ASP A 288 -12.47 1.80 -19.08
C ASP A 288 -12.28 1.02 -17.77
N LEU A 289 -11.08 0.46 -17.58
CA LEU A 289 -10.69 -0.26 -16.38
C LEU A 289 -9.95 0.66 -15.40
N TRP A 290 -10.46 0.72 -14.18
CA TRP A 290 -9.92 1.52 -13.07
C TRP A 290 -9.34 0.65 -11.96
N ASP A 291 -8.52 -0.34 -12.34
CA ASP A 291 -7.92 -1.30 -11.42
C ASP A 291 -6.38 -1.32 -11.43
N GLY A 292 -5.76 -0.30 -12.04
CA GLY A 292 -4.30 -0.18 -12.21
C GLY A 292 -3.50 -0.03 -10.90
N VAL A 293 -4.16 0.41 -9.82
CA VAL A 293 -3.65 0.48 -8.45
C VAL A 293 -4.66 -0.11 -7.44
N ARG A 294 -5.49 -1.05 -7.90
CA ARG A 294 -6.49 -1.74 -7.07
C ARG A 294 -5.82 -2.38 -5.86
N ASP A 295 -6.31 -2.08 -4.67
CA ASP A 295 -5.77 -2.66 -3.43
C ASP A 295 -6.74 -3.66 -2.78
N VAL A 296 -8.05 -3.45 -2.96
CA VAL A 296 -9.08 -4.37 -2.45
C VAL A 296 -10.12 -4.76 -3.51
N ARG A 297 -10.41 -6.06 -3.59
CA ARG A 297 -11.53 -6.64 -4.34
C ARG A 297 -12.63 -7.10 -3.38
N ILE A 298 -13.53 -6.18 -3.02
CA ILE A 298 -14.54 -6.34 -1.94
C ILE A 298 -15.27 -7.68 -2.03
N LEU A 299 -15.97 -7.96 -3.14
CA LEU A 299 -16.76 -9.19 -3.27
C LEU A 299 -15.92 -10.46 -3.10
N ARG A 300 -14.69 -10.47 -3.63
CA ARG A 300 -13.76 -11.60 -3.50
C ARG A 300 -13.23 -11.76 -2.07
N PHE A 301 -13.07 -10.65 -1.34
CA PHE A 301 -12.62 -10.65 0.06
C PHE A 301 -13.71 -11.14 1.03
N TRP A 302 -14.98 -10.89 0.71
CA TRP A 302 -16.10 -11.30 1.56
C TRP A 302 -16.59 -12.71 1.24
N PHE A 303 -16.73 -13.05 -0.04
CA PHE A 303 -17.32 -14.30 -0.52
C PHE A 303 -16.29 -15.28 -1.11
N GLY A 304 -15.00 -15.03 -0.92
CA GLY A 304 -13.94 -15.94 -1.34
C GLY A 304 -14.04 -17.28 -0.61
N TYR A 305 -14.06 -18.37 -1.37
CA TYR A 305 -14.16 -19.74 -0.84
C TYR A 305 -12.81 -20.48 -0.78
N SER A 306 -11.71 -19.81 -1.17
CA SER A 306 -10.35 -20.37 -1.07
C SER A 306 -9.39 -19.35 -0.48
N PHE A 307 -8.36 -19.84 0.24
CA PHE A 307 -7.29 -18.99 0.76
C PHE A 307 -6.61 -18.17 -0.33
N GLN A 308 -6.37 -18.77 -1.50
CA GLN A 308 -5.79 -18.06 -2.63
C GLN A 308 -6.67 -16.90 -3.11
N MET A 309 -8.00 -17.09 -3.13
CA MET A 309 -8.93 -16.00 -3.44
C MET A 309 -8.86 -14.89 -2.40
N GLN A 310 -8.81 -15.23 -1.11
CA GLN A 310 -8.72 -14.27 -0.02
C GLN A 310 -7.44 -13.44 -0.13
N VAL A 311 -6.26 -14.08 -0.20
CA VAL A 311 -4.96 -13.40 -0.33
C VAL A 311 -4.93 -12.46 -1.53
N SER A 312 -5.43 -12.92 -2.68
CA SER A 312 -5.46 -12.09 -3.90
C SER A 312 -6.50 -10.95 -3.91
N SER A 313 -7.22 -10.74 -2.81
CA SER A 313 -8.34 -9.79 -2.73
C SER A 313 -8.13 -8.61 -1.79
N PHE A 314 -7.10 -8.62 -0.95
CA PHE A 314 -6.73 -7.49 -0.09
C PHE A 314 -5.24 -7.17 -0.24
N ASN A 315 -4.85 -5.94 0.08
CA ASN A 315 -3.48 -5.43 -0.07
C ASN A 315 -2.84 -5.85 -1.41
N CYS A 316 -3.63 -5.78 -2.49
CA CYS A 316 -3.29 -6.34 -3.79
C CYS A 316 -2.01 -5.69 -4.35
N GLY A 317 -1.77 -4.42 -4.05
CA GLY A 317 -0.55 -3.73 -4.42
C GLY A 317 0.70 -4.36 -3.80
N THR A 318 0.68 -4.62 -2.49
CA THR A 318 1.80 -5.27 -1.79
C THR A 318 1.98 -6.72 -2.23
N ASN A 319 0.88 -7.46 -2.43
CA ASN A 319 0.94 -8.82 -2.96
C ASN A 319 1.55 -8.88 -4.37
N ASN A 320 1.19 -7.93 -5.24
CA ASN A 320 1.80 -7.79 -6.56
C ASN A 320 3.27 -7.38 -6.46
N TRP A 321 3.62 -6.50 -5.53
CA TRP A 321 4.99 -6.11 -5.25
C TRP A 321 5.84 -7.32 -4.82
N ALA A 322 5.39 -8.10 -3.84
CA ALA A 322 6.11 -9.26 -3.32
C ALA A 322 6.25 -10.35 -4.38
N LYS A 323 5.17 -10.59 -5.15
CA LYS A 323 5.19 -11.52 -6.29
C LYS A 323 6.23 -11.12 -7.34
N ARG A 324 6.33 -9.83 -7.66
CA ARG A 324 7.24 -9.29 -8.68
C ARG A 324 8.69 -9.28 -8.21
N HIS A 325 8.95 -8.71 -7.03
CA HIS A 325 10.30 -8.41 -6.58
C HIS A 325 10.95 -9.53 -5.78
N ILE A 326 10.17 -10.38 -5.11
CA ILE A 326 10.71 -11.49 -4.31
C ILE A 326 10.44 -12.81 -5.03
N PHE A 327 9.18 -13.23 -5.09
CA PHE A 327 8.80 -14.57 -5.55
C PHE A 327 9.32 -14.90 -6.96
N LYS A 328 9.06 -14.04 -7.96
CA LYS A 328 9.49 -14.29 -9.34
C LYS A 328 11.00 -14.22 -9.52
N ARG A 329 11.70 -13.45 -8.69
CA ARG A 329 13.17 -13.32 -8.77
C ARG A 329 13.89 -14.50 -8.15
N LEU A 330 13.22 -15.29 -7.32
CA LEU A 330 13.76 -16.52 -6.74
C LEU A 330 13.58 -17.76 -7.62
N ARG A 331 13.07 -17.60 -8.86
CA ARG A 331 12.88 -18.71 -9.82
C ARG A 331 14.15 -19.50 -10.14
N TRP A 332 15.32 -18.88 -10.03
CA TRP A 332 16.61 -19.54 -10.26
C TRP A 332 16.89 -20.66 -9.23
N LEU A 333 16.19 -20.68 -8.08
CA LEU A 333 16.29 -21.75 -7.09
C LEU A 333 15.64 -23.07 -7.56
N GLY A 334 14.89 -23.07 -8.67
CA GLY A 334 14.29 -24.29 -9.24
C GLY A 334 13.08 -24.85 -8.48
N ASP A 335 12.80 -24.39 -7.26
CA ASP A 335 11.63 -24.82 -6.47
C ASP A 335 10.68 -23.66 -6.14
N LYS A 336 9.43 -23.79 -6.59
CA LYS A 336 8.35 -22.84 -6.34
C LYS A 336 8.04 -22.71 -4.84
N ARG A 337 8.17 -23.79 -4.07
CA ARG A 337 7.91 -23.82 -2.63
C ARG A 337 8.93 -22.99 -1.88
N ILE A 338 10.21 -23.09 -2.24
CA ILE A 338 11.27 -22.26 -1.65
C ILE A 338 11.01 -20.79 -1.93
N SER A 339 10.67 -20.44 -3.18
CA SER A 339 10.29 -19.08 -3.55
C SER A 339 9.09 -18.58 -2.72
N HIS A 340 8.11 -19.46 -2.45
CA HIS A 340 6.93 -19.12 -1.65
C HIS A 340 7.28 -18.89 -0.18
N ILE A 341 8.01 -19.81 0.45
CA ILE A 341 8.44 -19.72 1.87
C ILE A 341 9.25 -18.44 2.09
N VAL A 342 10.22 -18.15 1.22
CA VAL A 342 11.04 -16.94 1.33
C VAL A 342 10.19 -15.68 1.17
N THR A 343 9.21 -15.68 0.27
CA THR A 343 8.29 -14.54 0.09
C THR A 343 7.40 -14.33 1.32
N MET A 344 6.85 -15.40 1.89
CA MET A 344 6.04 -15.35 3.10
C MET A 344 6.84 -14.90 4.32
N THR A 345 8.07 -15.40 4.46
CA THR A 345 9.01 -14.98 5.52
C THR A 345 9.37 -13.50 5.37
N TYR A 346 9.64 -13.06 4.13
CA TYR A 346 9.91 -11.65 3.84
C TYR A 346 8.74 -10.76 4.26
N LEU A 347 7.51 -11.14 3.92
CA LEU A 347 6.32 -10.40 4.31
C LEU A 347 6.12 -10.40 5.83
N ALA A 348 6.36 -11.52 6.52
CA ALA A 348 6.30 -11.57 7.98
C ALA A 348 7.28 -10.59 8.62
N VAL A 349 8.54 -10.59 8.16
CA VAL A 349 9.57 -9.65 8.63
C VAL A 349 9.17 -8.21 8.32
N TRP A 350 8.66 -7.92 7.12
CA TRP A 350 8.22 -6.58 6.76
C TRP A 350 7.10 -6.02 7.66
N HIS A 351 6.25 -6.89 8.25
CA HIS A 351 5.20 -6.45 9.16
C HIS A 351 5.71 -6.15 10.58
N GLY A 352 6.84 -6.71 11.01
CA GLY A 352 7.41 -6.44 12.34
C GLY A 352 7.77 -7.72 13.13
N TYR A 353 7.92 -7.56 14.45
CA TYR A 353 8.46 -8.62 15.32
C TYR A 353 7.41 -9.50 15.99
N HIS A 354 6.13 -9.10 15.96
CA HIS A 354 5.08 -9.84 16.62
C HIS A 354 4.91 -11.25 16.03
N LEU A 355 4.85 -12.25 16.90
CA LEU A 355 4.71 -13.66 16.53
C LEU A 355 3.51 -13.92 15.60
N GLY A 356 2.43 -13.14 15.77
CA GLY A 356 1.23 -13.21 14.94
C GLY A 356 1.50 -13.12 13.45
N TYR A 357 2.47 -12.30 13.03
CA TYR A 357 2.84 -12.16 11.62
C TYR A 357 3.44 -13.44 11.06
N PHE A 358 4.39 -14.06 11.78
CA PHE A 358 5.00 -15.32 11.36
C PHE A 358 3.98 -16.47 11.32
N MET A 359 3.05 -16.51 12.28
CA MET A 359 1.98 -17.51 12.28
C MET A 359 1.05 -17.36 11.09
N ILE A 360 0.58 -16.14 10.78
CA ILE A 360 -0.40 -15.94 9.70
C ILE A 360 0.21 -16.23 8.32
N PHE A 361 1.45 -15.80 8.07
CA PHE A 361 2.14 -16.10 6.82
C PHE A 361 2.56 -17.57 6.71
N GLY A 362 2.86 -18.22 7.83
CA GLY A 362 3.04 -19.67 7.89
C GLY A 362 1.75 -20.43 7.53
N LEU A 363 0.62 -20.03 8.12
CA LEU A 363 -0.70 -20.60 7.82
C LEU A 363 -1.10 -20.39 6.36
N GLU A 364 -0.82 -19.22 5.78
CA GLU A 364 -1.01 -18.96 4.36
C GLU A 364 -0.21 -19.96 3.50
N PHE A 365 1.08 -20.12 3.80
CA PHE A 365 1.93 -21.07 3.09
C PHE A 365 1.37 -22.50 3.13
N PHE A 366 1.03 -23.01 4.33
CA PHE A 366 0.50 -24.35 4.49
C PHE A 366 -0.85 -24.53 3.80
N SER A 367 -1.71 -23.52 3.86
CA SER A 367 -3.04 -23.56 3.25
C SER A 367 -2.97 -23.59 1.72
N VAL A 368 -2.10 -22.79 1.11
CA VAL A 368 -1.87 -22.84 -0.34
C VAL A 368 -1.25 -24.17 -0.76
N LEU A 369 -0.32 -24.72 0.04
CA LEU A 369 0.28 -26.02 -0.23
C LEU A 369 -0.77 -27.14 -0.18
N ALA A 370 -1.63 -27.16 0.84
CA ALA A 370 -2.69 -28.14 0.99
C ALA A 370 -3.66 -28.11 -0.20
N VAL A 371 -4.09 -26.91 -0.63
CA VAL A 371 -4.97 -26.76 -1.80
C VAL A 371 -4.31 -27.29 -3.08
N SER A 372 -3.00 -27.10 -3.25
CA SER A 372 -2.27 -27.58 -4.44
C SER A 372 -2.09 -29.11 -4.52
N GLN A 373 -2.45 -29.84 -3.46
CA GLN A 373 -2.41 -31.31 -3.45
C GLN A 373 -3.77 -31.96 -3.77
N VAL A 374 -4.85 -31.16 -3.74
CA VAL A 374 -6.23 -31.64 -3.98
C VAL A 374 -6.68 -31.39 -5.43
N ILE A 375 -5.95 -30.53 -6.15
CA ILE A 375 -6.11 -30.24 -7.59
C ILE A 375 -4.98 -30.94 -8.33
#